data_AF-A0A6M0J2V5-F1
#
_entry.id   AF-A0A6M0J2V5-F1
#
_cell.length_a   1.000
_cell.length_b   1.000
_cell.length_c   1.000
_cell.angle_alpha   90.00
_cell.angle_beta   90.00
_cell.angle_gamma   90.00
#
_symmetry.space_group_name_H-M   'P 1'
#
loop_
_entity.id
_entity.type
_entity.pdbx_description
1 polymer ?
#
loop_
_entity_poly.entity_id
_entity_poly.type
_entity_poly.pdbx_seq_one_letter_code
_entity_poly.pdbx_strand_id
1 'polypeptide(L)'
;MKRFYFASLGAIALIATVPFVSQVPGIASLWHSTSAVAQNVKTQGQIQLRLEAEKQVIAQDQQGKQSKTWQPLKGQAVVRPGDVLRYTLSGENKSDRPVKNLILNQPIPKGMVYILKSAIATNETKVTYSIDGGRSFVENPTVKVTLPDGKVETKPAPANVYTHIRLQVPSVPAKKTVKAIYQVQVR
;
A
#
# COMPACT_ATOMS: atom_id res chain seq x y z
N MET A 1 47.69 -47.61 10.33
CA MET A 1 46.60 -47.03 11.16
C MET A 1 46.74 -45.51 11.16
N LYS A 2 45.63 -44.81 10.91
CA LYS A 2 45.50 -43.37 10.66
C LYS A 2 45.99 -42.50 11.83
N ARG A 3 46.64 -41.35 11.57
CA ARG A 3 46.37 -40.06 12.23
C ARG A 3 46.67 -38.89 11.28
N PHE A 4 45.70 -38.00 11.17
CA PHE A 4 45.66 -36.80 10.34
C PHE A 4 46.34 -35.63 11.05
N TYR A 5 47.03 -34.78 10.29
CA TYR A 5 47.33 -33.39 10.64
C TYR A 5 46.46 -32.51 9.77
N PHE A 6 45.87 -31.43 10.30
CA PHE A 6 45.89 -30.10 9.66
C PHE A 6 45.54 -29.02 10.69
N ALA A 7 46.28 -27.93 10.54
CA ALA A 7 46.47 -26.85 11.47
C ALA A 7 45.36 -25.80 11.43
N SER A 8 45.15 -25.13 12.55
CA SER A 8 44.49 -23.85 12.65
C SER A 8 45.49 -22.72 12.37
N LEU A 9 45.11 -21.70 11.61
CA LEU A 9 45.63 -20.33 11.70
C LEU A 9 44.76 -19.42 10.82
N GLY A 10 44.17 -18.41 11.45
CA GLY A 10 43.38 -17.39 10.79
C GLY A 10 44.23 -16.40 10.01
N ALA A 11 43.59 -15.67 9.10
CA ALA A 11 44.09 -14.40 8.59
C ALA A 11 42.90 -13.48 8.31
N ILE A 12 42.91 -12.34 9.00
CA ILE A 12 42.08 -11.17 8.77
C ILE A 12 42.61 -10.48 7.50
N ALA A 13 41.74 -10.21 6.53
CA ALA A 13 42.06 -9.33 5.41
C ALA A 13 41.22 -8.05 5.51
N LEU A 14 41.87 -6.97 5.95
CA LEU A 14 41.44 -5.59 5.78
C LEU A 14 41.55 -5.23 4.30
N ILE A 15 40.45 -4.86 3.64
CA ILE A 15 40.52 -4.17 2.34
C ILE A 15 40.31 -2.69 2.58
N ALA A 16 41.33 -1.94 2.16
CA ALA A 16 41.45 -0.51 2.26
C ALA A 16 40.54 0.25 1.27
N THR A 17 40.33 1.50 1.65
CA THR A 17 39.66 2.64 1.01
C THR A 17 39.73 2.77 -0.51
N VAL A 18 38.64 3.26 -1.10
CA VAL A 18 38.69 4.15 -2.27
C VAL A 18 37.88 5.41 -1.97
N PRO A 19 38.46 6.62 -2.02
CA PRO A 19 37.71 7.86 -1.94
C PRO A 19 37.22 8.31 -3.32
N PHE A 20 36.04 8.95 -3.31
CA PHE A 20 35.57 9.99 -4.23
C PHE A 20 35.52 9.73 -5.75
N VAL A 21 34.29 9.73 -6.31
CA VAL A 21 34.02 10.35 -7.62
C VAL A 21 32.66 11.09 -7.60
N SER A 22 32.78 12.42 -7.65
CA SER A 22 31.92 13.47 -8.20
C SER A 22 30.39 13.34 -8.24
N GLN A 23 29.71 14.30 -7.60
CA GLN A 23 28.40 14.77 -8.00
C GLN A 23 28.42 15.19 -9.48
N VAL A 24 27.64 14.51 -10.31
CA VAL A 24 27.31 14.97 -11.67
C VAL A 24 26.24 16.07 -11.55
N PRO A 25 26.47 17.28 -12.07
CA PRO A 25 25.40 18.26 -12.23
C PRO A 25 24.39 17.71 -13.25
N GLY A 26 23.17 17.43 -12.81
CA GLY A 26 22.12 16.86 -13.67
C GLY A 26 21.33 15.71 -13.05
N ILE A 27 21.77 15.18 -11.91
CA ILE A 27 20.96 14.23 -11.14
C ILE A 27 20.09 15.06 -10.18
N ALA A 28 18.82 15.23 -10.54
CA ALA A 28 17.83 15.72 -9.59
C ALA A 28 17.89 14.83 -8.34
N SER A 29 18.23 15.44 -7.21
CA SER A 29 18.17 14.82 -5.89
C SER A 29 16.70 14.52 -5.58
N LEU A 30 16.22 13.37 -6.06
CA LEU A 30 14.90 12.78 -5.76
C LEU A 30 14.89 12.20 -4.34
N TRP A 31 15.32 13.00 -3.35
CA TRP A 31 15.33 12.65 -1.93
C TRP A 31 14.04 13.05 -1.20
N HIS A 32 12.94 13.23 -1.94
CA HIS A 32 11.60 13.28 -1.36
C HIS A 32 10.85 11.98 -1.66
N SER A 33 11.23 10.95 -0.91
CA SER A 33 10.30 9.95 -0.35
C SER A 33 9.29 9.33 -1.33
N THR A 34 9.77 8.63 -2.35
CA THR A 34 8.96 7.65 -3.09
C THR A 34 9.29 6.25 -2.62
N SER A 35 8.92 5.97 -1.38
CA SER A 35 8.71 4.60 -0.94
C SER A 35 7.25 4.52 -0.51
N ALA A 36 6.53 3.53 -1.01
CA ALA A 36 5.33 3.05 -0.34
C ALA A 36 5.81 2.49 1.01
N VAL A 37 6.09 3.37 1.97
CA VAL A 37 6.52 2.99 3.31
C VAL A 37 5.29 2.44 4.01
N ALA A 38 5.10 1.13 3.89
CA ALA A 38 4.26 0.37 4.80
C ALA A 38 4.94 0.37 6.18
N GLN A 39 4.63 1.40 6.99
CA GLN A 39 4.63 1.42 8.47
C GLN A 39 4.46 2.87 8.97
N ASN A 40 3.21 3.36 8.97
CA ASN A 40 2.82 4.50 9.79
C ASN A 40 1.96 3.98 10.94
N VAL A 41 2.56 3.67 12.08
CA VAL A 41 1.79 3.46 13.32
C VAL A 41 1.43 4.85 13.85
N LYS A 42 0.23 5.33 13.51
CA LYS A 42 -0.33 6.54 14.11
C LYS A 42 -1.26 6.14 15.24
N THR A 43 -0.89 6.46 16.48
CA THR A 43 -1.75 6.29 17.65
C THR A 43 -2.74 7.45 17.70
N GLN A 44 -3.98 7.21 17.28
CA GLN A 44 -5.07 8.18 17.41
C GLN A 44 -5.96 7.72 18.56
N GLY A 45 -5.53 8.00 19.80
CA GLY A 45 -6.17 7.46 21.00
C GLY A 45 -5.97 5.95 21.17
N GLN A 46 -7.05 5.21 21.42
CA GLN A 46 -7.07 3.78 21.79
C GLN A 46 -6.77 2.80 20.63
N ILE A 47 -6.65 3.29 19.39
CA ILE A 47 -6.46 2.45 18.19
C ILE A 47 -5.01 2.49 17.72
N GLN A 48 -4.39 1.32 17.56
CA GLN A 48 -3.13 1.14 16.88
C GLN A 48 -3.37 0.79 15.40
N LEU A 49 -2.94 1.67 14.50
CA LEU A 49 -3.06 1.47 13.05
C LEU A 49 -1.82 0.81 12.46
N ARG A 50 -2.02 -0.05 11.45
CA ARG A 50 -0.97 -0.66 10.64
C ARG A 50 -1.42 -0.71 9.18
N LEU A 51 -0.53 -0.36 8.26
CA LEU A 51 -0.74 -0.48 6.82
C LEU A 51 0.36 -1.36 6.23
N GLU A 52 -0.04 -2.44 5.58
CA GLU A 52 0.85 -3.41 4.94
C GLU A 52 0.58 -3.43 3.43
N ALA A 53 1.62 -3.68 2.64
CA ALA A 53 1.51 -3.74 1.18
C ALA A 53 2.08 -5.06 0.66
N GLU A 54 1.37 -5.67 -0.28
CA GLU A 54 1.79 -6.89 -0.97
C GLU A 54 1.67 -6.67 -2.49
N LYS A 55 2.60 -7.21 -3.25
CA LYS A 55 2.56 -7.20 -4.72
C LYS A 55 1.94 -8.50 -5.22
N GLN A 56 1.06 -8.38 -6.22
CA GLN A 56 0.54 -9.51 -6.96
C GLN A 56 1.64 -10.12 -7.82
N VAL A 57 1.87 -11.41 -7.67
CA VAL A 57 2.78 -12.19 -8.52
C VAL A 57 1.93 -13.19 -9.30
N ILE A 58 2.05 -13.15 -10.63
CA ILE A 58 1.41 -14.12 -11.51
C ILE A 58 2.49 -15.13 -11.89
N ALA A 59 2.34 -16.37 -11.42
CA ALA A 59 3.20 -17.48 -11.80
C ALA A 59 2.46 -18.39 -12.77
N GLN A 60 3.14 -18.85 -13.80
CA GLN A 60 2.62 -19.82 -14.75
C GLN A 60 3.31 -21.16 -14.47
N ASP A 61 2.54 -22.22 -14.31
CA ASP A 61 3.11 -23.56 -14.18
C ASP A 61 3.56 -24.11 -15.56
N GLN A 62 4.20 -25.27 -15.55
CA GLN A 62 4.70 -25.94 -16.76
C GLN A 62 3.59 -26.31 -17.77
N GLN A 63 2.32 -26.28 -17.34
CA GLN A 63 1.15 -26.59 -18.16
C GLN A 63 0.48 -25.31 -18.69
N GLY A 64 1.08 -24.15 -18.44
CA GLY A 64 0.57 -22.87 -18.90
C GLY A 64 -0.52 -22.27 -18.01
N LYS A 65 -0.87 -22.90 -16.88
CA LYS A 65 -1.92 -22.42 -15.99
C LYS A 65 -1.36 -21.33 -15.06
N GLN A 66 -2.08 -20.21 -15.01
CA GLN A 66 -1.70 -19.07 -14.19
C GLN A 66 -2.22 -19.22 -12.75
N SER A 67 -1.36 -18.86 -11.78
CA SER A 67 -1.70 -18.72 -10.38
C SER A 67 -1.37 -17.30 -9.90
N LYS A 68 -2.23 -16.73 -9.06
CA LYS A 68 -2.04 -15.41 -8.45
C LYS A 68 -1.63 -15.59 -7.00
N THR A 69 -0.48 -15.06 -6.62
CA THR A 69 0.00 -15.03 -5.24
C THR A 69 0.26 -13.59 -4.81
N TRP A 70 0.34 -13.37 -3.50
CA TRP A 70 0.64 -12.06 -2.91
C TRP A 70 1.97 -12.15 -2.17
N GLN A 71 2.92 -11.30 -2.54
CA GLN A 71 4.24 -11.25 -1.93
C GLN A 71 4.38 -9.95 -1.12
N PRO A 72 4.70 -10.02 0.18
CA PRO A 72 4.92 -8.82 0.99
C PRO A 72 6.01 -7.92 0.42
N LEU A 73 5.73 -6.63 0.34
CA LEU A 73 6.72 -5.60 0.07
C LEU A 73 7.39 -5.22 1.39
N LYS A 74 8.71 -5.45 1.50
CA LYS A 74 9.52 -5.13 2.68
C LYS A 74 10.64 -4.16 2.31
N GLY A 75 10.95 -3.22 3.20
CA GLY A 75 12.05 -2.27 3.01
C GLY A 75 11.86 -1.41 1.74
N GLN A 76 12.94 -1.25 0.98
CA GLN A 76 12.97 -0.46 -0.26
C GLN A 76 12.55 -1.29 -1.48
N ALA A 77 11.40 -1.97 -1.39
CA ALA A 77 10.93 -2.80 -2.49
C ALA A 77 10.58 -1.96 -3.72
N VAL A 78 11.09 -2.36 -4.89
CA VAL A 78 10.84 -1.70 -6.17
C VAL A 78 9.60 -2.31 -6.83
N VAL A 79 8.72 -1.44 -7.30
CA VAL A 79 7.51 -1.77 -8.08
C VAL A 79 7.63 -1.13 -9.46
N ARG A 80 6.99 -1.73 -10.47
CA ARG A 80 7.04 -1.27 -11.86
C ARG A 80 5.65 -0.83 -12.34
N PRO A 81 5.57 0.04 -13.37
CA PRO A 81 4.32 0.34 -14.05
C PRO A 81 3.54 -0.93 -14.39
N GLY A 82 2.25 -0.93 -14.09
CA GLY A 82 1.36 -2.07 -14.28
C GLY A 82 1.30 -3.07 -13.12
N ASP A 83 2.25 -3.05 -12.18
CA ASP A 83 2.19 -3.92 -10.99
C ASP A 83 0.92 -3.64 -10.18
N VAL A 84 0.28 -4.69 -9.67
CA VAL A 84 -0.88 -4.57 -8.77
C VAL A 84 -0.45 -4.78 -7.33
N LEU A 85 -0.81 -3.83 -6.47
CA LEU A 85 -0.53 -3.87 -5.04
C LEU A 85 -1.83 -4.03 -4.26
N ARG A 86 -1.81 -4.90 -3.24
CA ARG A 86 -2.84 -5.01 -2.22
C ARG A 86 -2.34 -4.31 -0.97
N TYR A 87 -3.12 -3.35 -0.50
CA TYR A 87 -2.94 -2.75 0.80
C TYR A 87 -3.86 -3.42 1.81
N THR A 88 -3.35 -3.71 3.00
CA THR A 88 -4.10 -4.19 4.15
C THR A 88 -3.97 -3.17 5.29
N LEU A 89 -5.06 -2.46 5.59
CA LEU A 89 -5.17 -1.58 6.74
C LEU A 89 -5.75 -2.36 7.93
N SER A 90 -5.05 -2.35 9.06
CA SER A 90 -5.53 -2.92 10.32
C SER A 90 -5.60 -1.84 11.39
N GLY A 91 -6.68 -1.83 12.17
CA GLY A 91 -6.84 -0.98 13.36
C GLY A 91 -7.18 -1.83 14.57
N GLU A 92 -6.24 -1.94 15.51
CA GLU A 92 -6.42 -2.70 16.74
C GLU A 92 -6.80 -1.78 17.91
N ASN A 93 -7.92 -2.07 18.56
CA ASN A 93 -8.31 -1.38 19.80
C ASN A 93 -7.53 -1.96 20.99
N LYS A 94 -6.54 -1.22 21.49
CA LYS A 94 -5.69 -1.65 22.61
C LYS A 94 -6.31 -1.40 23.98
N SER A 95 -7.44 -0.72 24.07
CA SER A 95 -8.10 -0.40 25.33
C SER A 95 -9.05 -1.50 25.83
N ASP A 96 -9.59 -1.30 27.03
CA ASP A 96 -10.58 -2.18 27.66
C ASP A 96 -12.03 -1.74 27.38
N ARG A 97 -12.24 -0.77 26.48
CA ARG A 97 -13.56 -0.25 26.11
C ARG A 97 -13.74 -0.25 24.59
N PRO A 98 -14.97 -0.40 24.08
CA PRO A 98 -15.24 -0.29 22.64
C PRO A 98 -15.00 1.13 22.12
N VAL A 99 -14.40 1.24 20.94
CA VAL A 99 -14.24 2.50 20.20
C VAL A 99 -15.38 2.59 19.19
N LYS A 100 -16.22 3.62 19.30
CA LYS A 100 -17.37 3.83 18.40
C LYS A 100 -17.03 4.83 17.30
N ASN A 101 -17.70 4.69 16.15
CA ASN A 101 -17.66 5.62 15.02
C ASN A 101 -16.24 5.97 14.55
N LEU A 102 -15.39 4.95 14.40
CA LEU A 102 -14.02 5.14 13.91
C LEU A 102 -14.05 5.47 12.41
N ILE A 103 -13.45 6.59 12.03
CA ILE A 103 -13.30 7.01 10.63
C ILE A 103 -11.82 6.97 10.25
N LEU A 104 -11.49 6.22 9.20
CA LEU A 104 -10.13 6.13 8.66
C LEU A 104 -10.12 6.58 7.20
N ASN A 105 -9.36 7.62 6.89
CA ASN A 105 -9.17 8.10 5.52
C ASN A 105 -7.81 7.62 5.01
N GLN A 106 -7.79 6.89 3.90
CA GLN A 106 -6.58 6.41 3.23
C GLN A 106 -6.40 7.14 1.90
N PRO A 107 -5.37 8.00 1.76
CA PRO A 107 -5.02 8.57 0.47
C PRO A 107 -4.48 7.47 -0.45
N ILE A 108 -4.83 7.55 -1.73
CA ILE A 108 -4.22 6.72 -2.75
C ILE A 108 -2.82 7.30 -3.04
N PRO A 109 -1.74 6.49 -2.93
CA PRO A 109 -0.40 7.00 -3.15
C PRO A 109 -0.22 7.60 -4.56
N LYS A 110 0.62 8.62 -4.68
CA LYS A 110 1.00 9.18 -5.97
C LYS A 110 1.61 8.09 -6.87
N GLY A 111 1.36 8.19 -8.18
CA GLY A 111 1.81 7.18 -9.14
C GLY A 111 0.99 5.89 -9.12
N MET A 112 -0.15 5.87 -8.42
CA MET A 112 -1.05 4.71 -8.38
C MET A 112 -2.43 5.07 -8.96
N VAL A 113 -3.19 4.03 -9.32
CA VAL A 113 -4.60 4.10 -9.73
C VAL A 113 -5.38 3.09 -8.90
N TYR A 114 -6.53 3.48 -8.37
CA TYR A 114 -7.40 2.56 -7.64
C TYR A 114 -7.87 1.42 -8.54
N ILE A 115 -7.98 0.21 -8.03
CA ILE A 115 -8.76 -0.83 -8.71
C ILE A 115 -10.18 -0.78 -8.17
N LEU A 116 -11.13 -0.36 -9.00
CA LEU A 116 -12.53 -0.23 -8.61
C LEU A 116 -13.07 -1.54 -8.02
N LYS A 117 -13.94 -1.41 -7.01
CA LYS A 117 -14.58 -2.55 -6.31
C LYS A 117 -13.59 -3.54 -5.65
N SER A 118 -12.33 -3.14 -5.46
CA SER A 118 -11.33 -3.99 -4.77
C SER A 118 -11.37 -3.88 -3.24
N ALA A 119 -12.05 -2.87 -2.71
CA ALA A 119 -12.13 -2.67 -1.26
C ALA A 119 -13.03 -3.70 -0.58
N ILE A 120 -12.52 -4.37 0.45
CA ILE A 120 -13.25 -5.32 1.30
C ILE A 120 -12.90 -5.01 2.75
N ALA A 121 -13.90 -4.93 3.63
CA ALA A 121 -13.69 -4.57 5.03
C ALA A 121 -14.53 -5.43 5.98
N THR A 122 -14.05 -5.60 7.22
CA THR A 122 -14.73 -6.35 8.28
C THR A 122 -15.63 -5.45 9.14
N ASN A 123 -16.36 -6.03 10.10
CA ASN A 123 -17.08 -5.30 11.16
C ASN A 123 -18.10 -4.27 10.65
N GLU A 124 -18.87 -4.63 9.61
CA GLU A 124 -19.91 -3.75 9.03
C GLU A 124 -19.37 -2.38 8.60
N THR A 125 -18.09 -2.32 8.22
CA THR A 125 -17.43 -1.08 7.83
C THR A 125 -18.01 -0.58 6.51
N LYS A 126 -18.55 0.64 6.53
CA LYS A 126 -18.96 1.33 5.30
C LYS A 126 -17.73 1.91 4.60
N VAL A 127 -17.61 1.63 3.30
CA VAL A 127 -16.55 2.18 2.45
C VAL A 127 -17.13 3.28 1.57
N THR A 128 -16.50 4.44 1.59
CA THR A 128 -16.83 5.59 0.72
C THR A 128 -15.55 6.11 0.07
N TYR A 129 -15.69 6.90 -0.98
CA TYR A 129 -14.57 7.31 -1.83
C TYR A 129 -14.61 8.81 -2.10
N SER A 130 -13.43 9.39 -2.27
CA SER A 130 -13.27 10.78 -2.69
C SER A 130 -12.57 10.86 -4.04
N ILE A 131 -13.09 11.73 -4.91
CA ILE A 131 -12.47 12.13 -6.18
C ILE A 131 -12.03 13.60 -6.19
N ASP A 132 -12.06 14.26 -5.02
CA ASP A 132 -11.86 15.70 -4.86
C ASP A 132 -10.79 16.06 -3.80
N GLY A 133 -9.83 15.16 -3.60
CA GLY A 133 -8.73 15.39 -2.66
C GLY A 133 -9.14 15.23 -1.19
N GLY A 134 -10.19 14.46 -0.92
CA GLY A 134 -10.67 14.17 0.44
C GLY A 134 -11.62 15.23 1.00
N ARG A 135 -12.25 16.06 0.16
CA ARG A 135 -13.23 17.07 0.61
C ARG A 135 -14.60 16.46 0.79
N SER A 136 -15.03 15.60 -0.13
CA SER A 136 -16.29 14.86 -0.06
C SER A 136 -16.06 13.35 -0.21
N PHE A 137 -16.98 12.57 0.35
CA PHE A 137 -16.92 11.10 0.33
C PHE A 137 -18.29 10.52 0.03
N VAL A 138 -18.38 9.74 -1.04
CA VAL A 138 -19.61 9.08 -1.49
C VAL A 138 -19.35 7.63 -1.87
N GLU A 139 -20.38 6.80 -1.82
CA GLU A 139 -20.25 5.36 -2.10
C GLU A 139 -20.00 5.08 -3.57
N ASN A 140 -20.65 5.85 -4.46
CA ASN A 140 -20.55 5.71 -5.91
C ASN A 140 -20.19 7.07 -6.54
N PRO A 141 -18.90 7.44 -6.59
CA PRO A 141 -18.48 8.70 -7.20
C PRO A 141 -18.87 8.79 -8.67
N THR A 142 -19.31 9.97 -9.08
CA THR A 142 -19.68 10.28 -10.46
C THR A 142 -18.95 11.53 -10.96
N VAL A 143 -18.85 11.66 -12.28
CA VAL A 143 -18.32 12.83 -12.98
C VAL A 143 -19.31 13.31 -14.03
N LYS A 144 -19.31 14.61 -14.31
CA LYS A 144 -20.05 15.18 -15.44
C LYS A 144 -19.18 15.17 -16.68
N VAL A 145 -19.70 14.64 -17.79
CA VAL A 145 -19.00 14.55 -19.08
C VAL A 145 -19.81 15.30 -20.12
N THR A 146 -19.17 16.22 -20.83
CA THR A 146 -19.77 16.90 -21.98
C THR A 146 -19.57 16.03 -23.22
N LEU A 147 -20.66 15.69 -23.89
CA LEU A 147 -20.67 14.92 -25.13
C LEU A 147 -20.39 15.83 -26.35
N PRO A 148 -20.07 15.25 -27.53
CA PRO A 148 -19.83 16.02 -28.75
C PRO A 148 -21.02 16.90 -29.19
N ASP A 149 -22.24 16.54 -28.80
CA ASP A 149 -23.48 17.29 -29.06
C ASP A 149 -23.72 18.45 -28.06
N GLY A 150 -22.79 18.68 -27.13
CA GLY A 150 -22.90 19.69 -26.07
C GLY A 150 -23.70 19.26 -24.85
N LYS A 151 -24.31 18.06 -24.85
CA LYS A 151 -25.08 17.54 -23.72
C LYS A 151 -24.16 17.14 -22.56
N VAL A 152 -24.56 17.46 -21.33
CA VAL A 152 -23.85 17.03 -20.12
C VAL A 152 -24.49 15.78 -19.55
N GLU A 153 -23.70 14.71 -19.38
CA GLU A 153 -24.14 13.45 -18.77
C GLU A 153 -23.40 13.17 -17.47
N THR A 154 -24.10 12.55 -16.51
CA THR A 154 -23.48 12.05 -15.28
C THR A 154 -23.06 10.59 -15.48
N LYS A 155 -21.77 10.30 -15.34
CA LYS A 155 -21.19 8.97 -15.53
C LYS A 155 -20.45 8.53 -14.26
N PRO A 156 -20.29 7.21 -14.01
CA PRO A 156 -19.42 6.73 -12.94
C PRO A 156 -18.02 7.31 -13.08
N ALA A 157 -17.41 7.71 -11.97
CA ALA A 157 -16.07 8.27 -11.98
C ALA A 157 -15.06 7.20 -12.46
N PRO A 158 -14.16 7.55 -13.40
CA PRO A 158 -13.10 6.63 -13.81
C PRO A 158 -12.11 6.41 -12.67
N ALA A 159 -11.44 5.27 -12.66
CA ALA A 159 -10.56 4.86 -11.56
C ALA A 159 -9.40 5.83 -11.28
N ASN A 160 -8.91 6.51 -12.32
CA ASN A 160 -7.76 7.43 -12.28
C ASN A 160 -8.03 8.73 -11.51
N VAL A 161 -9.29 9.09 -11.25
CA VAL A 161 -9.65 10.29 -10.47
C VAL A 161 -9.90 10.01 -9.00
N TYR A 162 -9.87 8.74 -8.57
CA TYR A 162 -10.00 8.40 -7.15
C TYR A 162 -8.76 8.91 -6.40
N THR A 163 -9.00 9.57 -5.27
CA THR A 163 -7.96 10.18 -4.44
C THR A 163 -7.89 9.57 -3.05
N HIS A 164 -9.02 9.18 -2.47
CA HIS A 164 -9.07 8.60 -1.13
C HIS A 164 -10.12 7.50 -1.02
N ILE A 165 -9.88 6.59 -0.08
CA ILE A 165 -10.83 5.59 0.42
C ILE A 165 -11.09 5.94 1.89
N ARG A 166 -12.35 6.05 2.29
CA ARG A 166 -12.78 6.26 3.67
C ARG A 166 -13.48 5.02 4.19
N LEU A 167 -13.05 4.58 5.36
CA LEU A 167 -13.66 3.51 6.13
C LEU A 167 -14.39 4.13 7.31
N GLN A 168 -15.66 3.79 7.47
CA GLN A 168 -16.49 4.19 8.60
C GLN A 168 -16.89 2.94 9.36
N VAL A 169 -16.25 2.73 10.50
CA VAL A 169 -16.43 1.55 11.35
C VAL A 169 -17.36 1.93 12.51
N PRO A 170 -18.57 1.35 12.59
CA PRO A 170 -19.53 1.72 13.64
C PRO A 170 -18.99 1.47 15.06
N SER A 171 -18.29 0.35 15.25
CA SER A 171 -17.68 -0.01 16.53
C SER A 171 -16.51 -0.98 16.35
N VAL A 172 -15.44 -0.75 17.12
CA VAL A 172 -14.34 -1.69 17.31
C VAL A 172 -14.34 -2.11 18.79
N PRO A 173 -14.77 -3.34 19.11
CA PRO A 173 -14.78 -3.81 20.49
C PRO A 173 -13.39 -3.77 21.15
N ALA A 174 -13.37 -3.78 22.49
CA ALA A 174 -12.13 -3.82 23.27
C ALA A 174 -11.26 -5.01 22.83
N LYS A 175 -9.95 -4.80 22.68
CA LYS A 175 -8.97 -5.82 22.27
C LYS A 175 -9.27 -6.49 20.91
N LYS A 176 -10.13 -5.90 20.07
CA LYS A 176 -10.44 -6.42 18.73
C LYS A 176 -9.81 -5.56 17.64
N THR A 177 -9.73 -6.16 16.45
CA THR A 177 -9.15 -5.57 15.26
C THR A 177 -10.20 -5.40 14.18
N VAL A 178 -10.19 -4.25 13.50
CA VAL A 178 -10.85 -4.05 12.21
C VAL A 178 -9.81 -4.18 11.10
N LYS A 179 -10.18 -4.80 9.98
CA LYS A 179 -9.33 -4.92 8.81
C LYS A 179 -10.07 -4.45 7.56
N ALA A 180 -9.34 -3.79 6.67
CA ALA A 180 -9.79 -3.51 5.33
C ALA A 180 -8.64 -3.76 4.34
N ILE A 181 -8.98 -4.31 3.19
CA ILE A 181 -8.07 -4.44 2.06
C ILE A 181 -8.57 -3.58 0.90
N TYR A 182 -7.66 -3.11 0.07
CA TYR A 182 -7.95 -2.50 -1.23
C TYR A 182 -6.76 -2.68 -2.17
N GLN A 183 -7.00 -2.58 -3.48
CA GLN A 183 -5.95 -2.76 -4.47
C GLN A 183 -5.73 -1.49 -5.30
N VAL A 184 -4.49 -1.29 -5.72
CA VAL A 184 -4.08 -0.24 -6.64
C VAL A 184 -3.15 -0.80 -7.70
N GLN A 185 -3.07 -0.13 -8.84
CA GLN A 185 -2.13 -0.42 -9.91
C GLN A 185 -1.12 0.73 -10.04
N VAL A 186 0.15 0.40 -10.22
CA VAL A 186 1.22 1.38 -10.50
C VAL A 186 1.03 1.94 -11.91
N ARG A 187 1.14 3.27 -12.07
CA ARG A 187 1.09 3.96 -13.37
C ARG A 187 2.36 3.78 -14.19
#